data_AF-A0A5A7UQ25-F1
#
_entry.id   AF-A0A5A7UQ25-F1
#
_cell.length_a   1.000
_cell.length_b   1.000
_cell.length_c   1.000
_cell.angle_alpha   90.00
_cell.angle_beta   90.00
_cell.angle_gamma   90.00
#
_symmetry.space_group_name_H-M   'P 1'
#
loop_
_entity.id
_entity.type
_entity.pdbx_description
1 polymer ?
#
loop_
_entity_poly.entity_id
_entity_poly.type
_entity_poly.pdbx_seq_one_letter_code
_entity_poly.pdbx_strand_id
1 'polypeptide(L)'
;MIDDKSMEGQSHEIQKIAHKIISEGWWLDTGASRHVCHDHSRFRKYNKVKDKNILLGDHHTTKVASIGEVELKFTSGKTLVLKEVLHTPEI
;
A
#
# COMPACT_ATOMS: atom_id res chain seq x y z
N MET A 1 -31.11 -5.78 8.90
CA MET A 1 -31.15 -5.46 7.45
C MET A 1 -30.14 -4.35 7.26
N ILE A 2 -29.11 -4.57 6.44
CA ILE A 2 -28.15 -3.51 6.10
C ILE A 2 -28.78 -2.79 4.91
N ASP A 3 -28.99 -1.49 5.01
CA ASP A 3 -29.69 -0.71 3.98
C ASP A 3 -28.84 -0.63 2.71
N ASP A 4 -29.43 -0.97 1.54
CA ASP A 4 -28.74 -0.98 0.23
C ASP A 4 -28.02 0.33 -0.09
N LYS A 5 -28.58 1.45 0.36
CA LYS A 5 -27.99 2.80 0.19
C LYS A 5 -26.64 2.95 0.91
N SER A 6 -26.44 2.24 2.02
CA SER A 6 -25.18 2.18 2.76
C SER A 6 -24.13 1.38 1.99
N MET A 7 -24.53 0.25 1.39
CA MET A 7 -23.66 -0.60 0.58
C MET A 7 -23.15 0.11 -0.68
N GLU A 8 -24.03 0.85 -1.37
CA GLU A 8 -23.63 1.68 -2.52
C GLU A 8 -22.66 2.79 -2.13
N GLY A 9 -22.88 3.46 -0.99
CA GLY A 9 -21.97 4.49 -0.47
C GLY A 9 -20.56 3.94 -0.21
N GLN A 10 -20.45 2.74 0.36
CA GLN A 10 -19.16 2.09 0.60
C GLN A 10 -18.45 1.69 -0.70
N SER A 11 -19.20 1.18 -1.69
CA SER A 11 -18.66 0.80 -3.00
C SER A 11 -17.99 1.99 -3.71
N HIS A 12 -18.62 3.16 -3.70
CA HIS A 12 -18.06 4.37 -4.30
C HIS A 12 -16.76 4.83 -3.64
N GLU A 13 -16.62 4.71 -2.33
CA GLU A 13 -15.36 5.06 -1.64
C GLU A 13 -14.25 4.04 -1.94
N ILE A 14 -14.57 2.74 -2.03
CA ILE A 14 -13.61 1.70 -2.42
C ILE A 14 -13.08 1.97 -3.83
N GLN A 15 -13.95 2.32 -4.78
CA GLN A 15 -13.53 2.65 -6.15
C GLN A 15 -12.56 3.84 -6.19
N LYS A 16 -12.79 4.88 -5.39
CA LYS A 16 -11.88 6.04 -5.29
C LYS A 16 -10.51 5.63 -4.73
N ILE A 17 -10.48 4.76 -3.72
CA ILE A 17 -9.23 4.22 -3.14
C ILE A 17 -8.48 3.40 -4.19
N ALA A 18 -9.16 2.46 -4.85
CA ALA A 18 -8.57 1.64 -5.90
C ALA A 18 -7.98 2.50 -7.02
N HIS A 19 -8.75 3.47 -7.53
CA HIS A 19 -8.28 4.41 -8.54
C HIS A 19 -7.03 5.19 -8.09
N LYS A 20 -7.01 5.67 -6.83
CA LYS A 20 -5.85 6.38 -6.30
C LYS A 20 -4.60 5.50 -6.21
N ILE A 21 -4.73 4.28 -5.67
CA ILE A 21 -3.63 3.32 -5.56
C ILE A 21 -3.04 3.04 -6.95
N ILE A 22 -3.90 2.72 -7.93
CA ILE A 22 -3.48 2.42 -9.30
C ILE A 22 -2.82 3.65 -9.96
N SER A 23 -3.38 4.85 -9.78
CA SER A 23 -2.82 6.09 -10.34
C SER A 23 -1.44 6.44 -9.78
N GLU A 24 -1.14 6.00 -8.56
CA GLU A 24 0.15 6.18 -7.92
C GLU A 24 1.14 5.07 -8.34
N GLY A 25 0.77 4.18 -9.26
CA GLY A 25 1.62 3.10 -9.75
C GLY A 25 1.70 1.90 -8.80
N TRP A 26 0.78 1.78 -7.84
CA TRP A 26 0.69 0.64 -6.95
C TRP A 26 -0.31 -0.39 -7.47
N TRP A 27 -0.09 -1.65 -7.13
CA TRP A 27 -1.02 -2.72 -7.41
C TRP A 27 -1.92 -2.98 -6.19
N LEU A 28 -3.20 -3.20 -6.45
CA LEU A 28 -4.14 -3.66 -5.43
C LEU A 28 -4.19 -5.19 -5.47
N ASP A 29 -3.51 -5.82 -4.53
CA ASP A 29 -3.47 -7.28 -4.40
C ASP A 29 -4.14 -7.71 -3.10
N THR A 30 -5.31 -8.35 -3.20
CA THR A 30 -6.05 -8.87 -2.03
C THR A 30 -5.41 -10.11 -1.42
N GLY A 31 -4.50 -10.78 -2.13
CA GLY A 31 -3.72 -11.91 -1.64
C GLY A 31 -2.47 -11.48 -0.86
N ALA A 32 -2.06 -10.21 -0.96
CA ALA A 32 -0.89 -9.70 -0.25
C ALA A 32 -1.20 -9.48 1.24
N SER A 33 -0.34 -10.01 2.11
CA SER A 33 -0.44 -9.80 3.57
C SER A 33 0.22 -8.51 4.04
N ARG A 34 1.06 -7.88 3.22
CA ARG A 34 1.85 -6.69 3.56
C ARG A 34 1.96 -5.73 2.38
N HIS A 35 2.06 -4.45 2.68
CA HIS A 35 2.36 -3.40 1.70
C HIS A 35 3.85 -3.39 1.37
N VAL A 36 4.19 -3.35 0.09
CA VAL A 36 5.57 -3.32 -0.39
C VAL A 36 5.73 -2.23 -1.44
N CYS A 37 6.87 -1.53 -1.41
CA CYS A 37 7.19 -0.44 -2.31
C CYS A 37 8.68 -0.47 -2.66
N HIS A 38 9.03 -0.34 -3.94
CA HIS A 38 10.42 -0.28 -4.38
C HIS A 38 11.03 1.13 -4.27
N ASP A 39 10.20 2.18 -4.24
CA ASP A 39 10.62 3.57 -4.29
C ASP A 39 10.69 4.20 -2.89
N HIS A 40 11.91 4.34 -2.38
CA HIS A 40 12.18 4.95 -1.07
C HIS A 40 11.72 6.41 -0.96
N SER A 41 11.66 7.16 -2.08
CA SER A 41 11.34 8.60 -2.05
C SER A 41 9.90 8.87 -1.60
N ARG A 42 9.03 7.86 -1.68
CA ARG A 42 7.61 7.93 -1.28
C ARG A 42 7.39 7.81 0.22
N PHE A 43 8.43 7.48 0.98
CA PHE A 43 8.32 7.29 2.42
C PHE A 43 8.48 8.63 3.15
N ARG A 44 7.46 9.01 3.93
CA ARG A 44 7.54 10.19 4.80
C ARG A 44 8.27 9.93 6.12
N LYS A 45 8.27 8.66 6.54
CA LYS A 45 8.96 8.16 7.73
C LYS A 45 9.47 6.77 7.41
N TYR A 46 10.66 6.44 7.88
CA TYR A 46 11.23 5.12 7.69
C TYR A 46 12.23 4.79 8.78
N ASN A 47 12.35 3.50 9.07
CA ASN A 47 13.37 2.92 9.92
C ASN A 47 14.10 1.85 9.10
N LYS A 48 15.44 1.93 9.05
CA LYS A 48 16.24 0.87 8.43
C LYS A 48 16.06 -0.42 9.23
N VAL A 49 15.98 -1.54 8.52
CA VAL A 49 15.95 -2.87 9.13
C VAL A 49 17.14 -3.67 8.63
N LYS A 50 17.64 -4.57 9.48
CA LYS A 50 18.68 -5.53 9.12
C LYS A 50 18.09 -6.92 9.13
N ASP A 51 18.64 -7.78 8.27
CA ASP A 51 18.36 -9.22 8.24
C ASP A 51 16.87 -9.58 8.15
N LYS A 52 16.11 -8.78 7.40
CA LYS A 52 14.69 -9.02 7.12
C LYS A 52 14.47 -9.30 5.65
N ASN A 53 13.87 -10.45 5.37
CA ASN A 53 13.46 -10.85 4.04
C ASN A 53 11.95 -11.10 4.02
N ILE A 54 11.36 -11.05 2.82
CA ILE A 54 9.97 -11.45 2.58
C ILE A 54 9.88 -12.43 1.41
N LEU A 55 8.90 -13.33 1.47
CA LEU A 55 8.51 -14.20 0.38
C LEU A 55 7.49 -13.45 -0.50
N LEU A 56 7.76 -13.39 -1.80
CA LEU A 56 6.90 -12.82 -2.81
C LEU A 56 5.89 -13.89 -3.31
N GLY A 57 4.84 -13.43 -4.00
CA GLY A 57 3.80 -14.32 -4.52
C GLY A 57 4.30 -15.37 -5.53
N ASP A 58 5.46 -15.13 -6.13
CA ASP A 58 6.13 -16.02 -7.08
C ASP A 58 7.16 -16.98 -6.41
N HIS A 59 7.14 -17.08 -5.07
CA HIS A 59 8.04 -17.89 -4.26
C HIS A 59 9.51 -17.41 -4.21
N HIS A 60 9.85 -16.28 -4.83
CA HIS A 60 11.15 -15.66 -4.62
C HIS A 60 11.21 -14.92 -3.28
N THR A 61 12.42 -14.76 -2.75
CA THR A 61 12.67 -14.02 -1.52
C THR A 61 13.41 -12.73 -1.86
N THR A 62 13.01 -11.60 -1.27
CA THR A 62 13.71 -10.31 -1.41
C THR A 62 14.05 -9.68 -0.06
N LYS A 63 15.09 -8.84 -0.05
CA LYS A 63 15.54 -8.11 1.14
C LYS A 63 14.72 -6.87 1.39
N VAL A 64 14.36 -6.66 2.66
CA VAL A 64 13.75 -5.41 3.12
C VAL A 64 14.84 -4.48 3.60
N ALA A 65 14.95 -3.31 2.97
CA ALA A 65 15.92 -2.28 3.36
C ALA A 65 15.41 -1.38 4.49
N SER A 66 14.11 -1.08 4.51
CA SER A 66 13.47 -0.25 5.54
C SER A 66 11.98 -0.55 5.68
N ILE A 67 11.40 -0.12 6.80
CA ILE A 67 9.96 -0.14 7.04
C ILE A 67 9.51 1.27 7.38
N GLY A 68 8.39 1.71 6.83
CA GLY A 68 7.95 3.06 7.04
C GLY A 68 6.50 3.35 6.70
N GLU A 69 6.22 4.64 6.51
CA GLU A 69 4.90 5.15 6.16
C GLU A 69 4.93 5.79 4.77
N VAL A 70 3.93 5.46 3.95
CA VAL A 70 3.69 6.08 2.64
C VAL A 70 2.37 6.84 2.69
N GLU A 71 2.37 8.05 2.16
CA GLU A 71 1.21 8.94 2.15
C GLU A 71 0.64 9.08 0.74
N LEU A 72 -0.65 8.78 0.59
CA LEU A 72 -1.40 8.92 -0.66
C LEU A 72 -2.42 10.05 -0.54
N LYS A 73 -2.23 11.14 -1.31
CA LYS A 73 -3.09 12.33 -1.28
C LYS A 73 -4.17 12.27 -2.36
N PHE A 74 -5.44 12.29 -1.98
CA PHE A 74 -6.56 12.26 -2.92
C PHE A 74 -6.86 13.67 -3.44
N THR A 75 -7.44 13.75 -4.63
CA THR A 75 -7.94 15.01 -5.21
C THR A 75 -9.05 15.64 -4.38
N SER A 76 -9.71 14.86 -3.52
CA SER A 76 -10.69 15.33 -2.54
C SER A 76 -10.08 16.06 -1.33
N GLY A 77 -8.74 16.18 -1.27
CA GLY A 77 -8.01 16.72 -0.11
C GLY A 77 -7.85 15.71 1.04
N LYS A 78 -8.52 14.55 0.98
CA LYS A 78 -8.30 13.45 1.94
C LYS A 78 -6.90 12.84 1.75
N THR A 79 -6.35 12.31 2.82
CA THR A 79 -5.04 11.65 2.80
C THR A 79 -5.15 10.26 3.43
N LEU A 80 -4.60 9.25 2.75
CA LEU A 80 -4.45 7.89 3.28
C LEU A 80 -2.99 7.66 3.63
N VAL A 81 -2.73 7.17 4.83
CA VAL A 81 -1.39 6.80 5.28
C VAL A 81 -1.31 5.29 5.39
N LEU A 82 -0.49 4.68 4.55
CA LEU A 82 -0.12 3.27 4.66
C LEU A 82 0.99 3.17 5.71
N LYS A 83 0.78 2.33 6.72
CA LYS A 83 1.75 2.06 7.78
C LYS A 83 2.48 0.75 7.51
N GLU A 84 3.65 0.62 8.11
CA GLU A 84 4.48 -0.60 8.06
C GLU A 84 4.78 -1.09 6.63
N VAL A 85 4.83 -0.15 5.69
CA VAL A 85 5.18 -0.40 4.29
C VAL A 85 6.62 -0.87 4.23
N LEU A 86 6.85 -1.95 3.50
CA LEU A 86 8.18 -2.51 3.28
C LEU A 86 8.84 -1.87 2.08
N HIS A 87 10.06 -1.40 2.27
CA HIS A 87 10.90 -0.96 1.17
C HIS A 87 11.80 -2.10 0.70
N THR A 88 11.62 -2.53 -0.55
CA THR A 88 12.39 -3.60 -1.20
C THR A 88 12.89 -3.09 -2.55
N PRO A 89 14.13 -2.60 -2.68
CA PRO A 89 14.64 -2.00 -3.93
C PRO A 89 14.68 -2.96 -5.14
N GLU A 90 14.57 -4.26 -4.90
CA GLU A 90 14.77 -5.32 -5.87
C GLU A 90 13.45 -5.89 -6.44
N ILE A 91 12.29 -5.29 -6.13
CA ILE A 91 10.98 -5.66 -6.72
C ILE A 91 10.58 -4.73 -7.86
#